data_AF-A0A3M1L911-F1
#
_entry.id   AF-A0A3M1L911-F1
#
_cell.length_a   1.000
_cell.length_b   1.000
_cell.length_c   1.000
_cell.angle_alpha   90.00
_cell.angle_beta   90.00
_cell.angle_gamma   90.00
#
_symmetry.space_group_name_H-M   'P 1'
#
loop_
_entity.id
_entity.type
_entity.pdbx_description
1 polymer ?
#
loop_
_entity_poly.entity_id
_entity_poly.type
_entity_poly.pdbx_seq_one_letter_code
_entity_poly.pdbx_strand_id
1 'polypeptide(L)' 'MRILLVEDEQNIRNVVQLNLEMEGHEVIPAGDGRTA' A
#
# COMPACT_ATOMS: atom_id res chain seq x y z
N MET A 1 -9.92 2.70 8.66
CA MET A 1 -10.35 2.09 7.37
C MET A 1 -9.19 1.27 6.86
N ARG A 2 -9.45 0.06 6.33
CA ARG A 2 -8.41 -0.86 5.83
C ARG A 2 -8.31 -0.71 4.32
N ILE A 3 -7.11 -0.52 3.78
CA ILE A 3 -6.85 -0.27 2.37
C ILE A 3 -5.87 -1.32 1.84
N LEU A 4 -6.24 -2.03 0.77
CA LEU A 4 -5.31 -2.87 0.00
C LEU A 4 -4.68 -2.00 -1.08
N LEU A 5 -3.36 -1.80 -0.99
CA LEU A 5 -2.59 -1.01 -1.94
C LEU A 5 -1.85 -1.96 -2.89
N VAL A 6 -2.33 -2.06 -4.14
CA VAL A 6 -1.69 -2.87 -5.18
C VAL A 6 -0.90 -1.96 -6.10
N GLU A 7 0.43 -2.04 -6.04
CA GLU A 7 1.33 -1.24 -6.88
C GLU A 7 2.53 -2.09 -7.28
N ASP A 8 2.87 -2.16 -8.56
CA ASP A 8 3.96 -3.01 -9.07
C ASP A 8 5.36 -2.43 -8.74
N GLU A 9 5.50 -1.11 -8.81
CA GLU A 9 6.75 -0.42 -8.48
C GLU A 9 6.91 -0.19 -6.97
N GLN A 10 7.96 -0.78 -6.38
CA GLN A 10 8.18 -0.74 -4.93
C GLN A 10 8.36 0.68 -4.37
N ASN A 11 9.05 1.56 -5.10
CA ASN A 11 9.30 2.93 -4.65
C ASN A 11 7.99 3.71 -4.53
N ILE A 12 7.11 3.59 -5.53
CA ILE A 12 5.79 4.23 -5.53
C ILE A 12 4.93 3.65 -4.41
N ARG A 13 4.89 2.32 -4.27
CA ARG A 13 4.13 1.63 -3.22
C ARG A 13 4.49 2.14 -1.82
N ASN A 14 5.78 2.28 -1.53
CA ASN A 14 6.25 2.72 -0.22
C ASN A 14 5.84 4.17 0.08
N VAL A 15 5.91 5.07 -0.92
CA VAL A 15 5.51 6.47 -0.74
C VAL A 15 4.00 6.58 -0.49
N VAL A 16 3.20 5.86 -1.27
CA VAL A 16 1.73 5.87 -1.13
C VAL A 16 1.30 5.23 0.19
N GLN A 17 1.93 4.11 0.57
CA GLN A 17 1.70 3.47 1.86
C GLN A 17 1.96 4.44 3.02
N LEU A 18 3.12 5.11 3.02
CA LEU A 18 3.50 6.05 4.08
C LEU A 18 2.47 7.18 4.22
N ASN A 19 2.02 7.76 3.10
CA ASN A 19 1.02 8.83 3.13
C ASN A 19 -0.31 8.36 3.73
N LEU A 20 -0.80 7.20 3.30
CA LEU A 20 -2.06 6.64 3.80
C LEU A 20 -1.98 6.23 5.28
N GLU A 21 -0.85 5.69 5.71
CA GLU A 21 -0.61 5.40 7.13
C GLU A 21 -0.54 6.68 7.98
N MET A 22 0.06 7.76 7.47
CA MET A 22 0.06 9.08 8.11
C MET A 22 -1.34 9.69 8.24
N GLU A 23 -2.24 9.37 7.31
CA GLU A 23 -3.67 9.72 7.38
C GLU A 23 -4.47 8.84 8.37
N GLY A 24 -3.82 7.86 9.00
CA GLY A 24 -4.43 6.96 9.99
C GLY A 24 -5.16 5.77 9.37
N HIS A 25 -4.83 5.42 8.13
CA HIS A 25 -5.34 4.22 7.48
C HIS A 25 -4.42 3.02 7.74
N GLU A 26 -5.03 1.84 7.87
CA GLU A 26 -4.29 0.60 7.96
C GLU A 26 -4.10 0.07 6.53
N VAL A 27 -2.87 0.07 6.04
CA VAL A 27 -2.54 -0.24 4.65
C VAL A 27 -1.92 -1.63 4.55
N ILE A 28 -2.42 -2.43 3.62
CA ILE A 28 -1.86 -3.73 3.26
C ILE A 28 -1.23 -3.58 1.87
N PRO A 29 0.11 -3.52 1.76
CA PRO A 29 0.78 -3.42 0.47
C PRO A 29 0.83 -4.79 -0.22
N ALA A 30 0.48 -4.83 -1.51
CA ALA A 30 0.65 -5.99 -2.38
C ALA A 30 1.40 -5.57 -3.66
N GLY A 31 2.37 -6.39 -4.07
CA GLY A 31 3.17 -6.13 -5.27
C GLY A 31 2.82 -6.93 -6.49
N ASP A 32 1.95 -7.90 -6.31
CA ASP A 32 1.40 -8.74 -7.35
C ASP A 32 0.05 -9.27 -6.86
N GLY A 33 -0.77 -9.76 -7.79
CA GLY A 33 -2.08 -10.33 -7.47
C GLY A 33 -2.03 -11.69 -6.75
N ARG A 34 -0.84 -12.24 -6.47
CA ARG A 34 -0.67 -13.51 -5.75
C ARG A 34 -0.42 -13.29 -4.25
N THR A 35 0.10 -12.12 -3.90
CA THR A 35 0.45 -11.72 -2.52
C THR A 35 -0.63 -10.83 -1.89
N ALA A 36 -1.74 -10.59 -2.59
CA ALA A 36 -2.91 -9.82 -2.15
C ALA A 36 -3.90 -10.63 -1.30
#